data_AF-A0A9E5WLI2-F1
#
_entry.id   AF-A0A9E5WLI2-F1
#
_cell.length_a   1.000
_cell.length_b   1.000
_cell.length_c   1.000
_cell.angle_alpha   90.00
_cell.angle_beta   90.00
_cell.angle_gamma   90.00
#
_symmetry.space_group_name_H-M   'P 1'
#
loop_
_entity.id
_entity.type
_entity.pdbx_description
1 polymer ?
#
loop_
_entity_poly.entity_id
_entity_poly.type
_entity_poly.pdbx_seq_one_letter_code
_entity_poly.pdbx_strand_id
1 'polypeptide(L)'
;MALSLLSTLQPALGVAFAFNVAYIGLPRFRYRSRIREYVSGRLIDGETSLPKDCLEKSWYKHLLWLSGLPDKDKDDTTMKNGYDRPGETWAWFYKVWYSRNLDKWWVSIVTALISALIFIGSAQEFDYLAIFQSLFTKSFIHWWFWAIFFLSVVPSLNVWVGNWIVRSAKEYADRLIEDHTVGMVTPAAEVKFQLSLKPNKTTPGQD
;
A
#
# COMPACT_ATOMS: atom_id res chain seq x y z
N MET A 1 28.28 -40.17 -7.41
CA MET A 1 27.03 -40.00 -6.66
C MET A 1 26.37 -38.73 -7.20
N ALA A 2 25.38 -38.87 -8.08
CA ALA A 2 24.66 -37.73 -8.62
C ALA A 2 23.79 -37.17 -7.50
N LEU A 3 24.04 -35.92 -7.10
CA LEU A 3 23.18 -35.23 -6.16
C LEU A 3 21.82 -35.07 -6.86
N SER A 4 20.76 -35.69 -6.34
CA SER A 4 19.40 -35.42 -6.82
C SER A 4 19.06 -33.97 -6.45
N LEU A 5 18.94 -33.12 -7.47
CA LEU A 5 18.42 -31.76 -7.33
C LEU A 5 17.03 -31.78 -6.70
N LEU A 6 16.26 -32.79 -7.05
CA LEU A 6 14.87 -32.96 -6.67
C LEU A 6 14.72 -33.16 -5.15
N SER A 7 15.47 -34.09 -4.55
CA SER A 7 15.36 -34.38 -3.12
C SER A 7 15.77 -33.22 -2.22
N THR A 8 16.60 -32.29 -2.72
CA THR A 8 17.21 -31.22 -1.90
C THR A 8 16.54 -29.86 -2.11
N LEU A 9 16.10 -29.54 -3.33
CA LEU A 9 15.61 -28.19 -3.70
C LEU A 9 14.12 -28.15 -4.07
N GLN A 10 13.51 -29.29 -4.41
CA GLN A 10 12.09 -29.34 -4.78
C GLN A 10 11.14 -28.92 -3.64
N PRO A 11 11.39 -29.26 -2.36
CA PRO A 11 10.55 -28.76 -1.27
C PRO A 11 10.60 -27.22 -1.17
N ALA A 12 11.78 -26.62 -1.31
CA ALA A 12 11.94 -25.17 -1.28
C ALA A 12 11.24 -24.49 -2.47
N LEU A 13 11.31 -25.10 -3.66
CA LEU A 13 10.57 -24.66 -4.85
C LEU A 13 9.05 -24.74 -4.65
N GLY A 14 8.55 -25.85 -4.12
CA GLY A 14 7.13 -26.05 -3.85
C GLY A 14 6.59 -25.03 -2.84
N VAL A 15 7.36 -24.76 -1.79
CA VAL A 15 7.03 -23.72 -0.79
C VAL A 15 7.05 -22.33 -1.42
N ALA A 16 8.09 -21.99 -2.19
CA ALA A 16 8.18 -20.71 -2.89
C ALA A 16 7.02 -20.50 -3.88
N PHE A 17 6.68 -21.54 -4.64
CA PHE A 17 5.54 -21.54 -5.56
C PHE A 17 4.23 -21.31 -4.81
N ALA A 18 3.98 -22.07 -3.74
CA ALA A 18 2.78 -21.94 -2.92
C ALA A 18 2.65 -20.53 -2.32
N PHE A 19 3.73 -19.94 -1.81
CA PHE A 19 3.71 -18.57 -1.29
C PHE A 19 3.39 -17.53 -2.36
N ASN A 20 3.96 -17.66 -3.56
CA ASN A 20 3.68 -16.74 -4.66
C ASN A 20 2.23 -16.87 -5.16
N VAL A 21 1.71 -18.09 -5.30
CA VAL A 21 0.31 -18.34 -5.66
C VAL A 21 -0.64 -17.83 -4.57
N ALA A 22 -0.34 -18.09 -3.30
CA ALA A 22 -1.11 -17.57 -2.18
C ALA A 22 -1.16 -16.04 -2.19
N TYR A 23 -0.03 -15.38 -2.49
CA TYR A 23 0.01 -13.92 -2.63
C TYR A 23 -0.88 -13.41 -3.76
N ILE A 24 -0.90 -14.08 -4.92
CA ILE A 24 -1.81 -13.73 -6.04
C ILE A 24 -3.27 -13.82 -5.60
N GLY A 25 -3.61 -14.81 -4.78
CA GLY A 25 -4.94 -15.01 -4.22
C GLY A 25 -5.33 -14.05 -3.10
N LEU A 26 -4.40 -13.28 -2.52
CA LEU A 26 -4.72 -12.38 -1.41
C LEU A 26 -5.57 -11.19 -1.87
N PRO A 27 -6.61 -10.82 -1.11
CA PRO A 27 -7.39 -9.62 -1.38
C PRO A 27 -6.56 -8.35 -1.07
N ARG A 28 -6.10 -7.68 -2.13
CA ARG A 28 -5.32 -6.42 -2.08
C ARG A 28 -6.04 -5.29 -1.36
N PHE A 29 -7.37 -5.33 -1.40
CA PHE A 29 -8.23 -4.33 -0.79
C PHE A 29 -7.98 -4.19 0.70
N ARG A 30 -7.37 -5.18 1.36
CA ARG A 30 -7.02 -5.08 2.78
C ARG A 30 -6.16 -3.87 3.10
N TYR A 31 -5.29 -3.42 2.21
CA TYR A 31 -4.46 -2.23 2.47
C TYR A 31 -5.22 -0.93 2.18
N ARG A 32 -5.97 -0.88 1.07
CA ARG A 32 -6.77 0.29 0.66
C ARG A 32 -7.95 0.55 1.60
N SER A 33 -8.70 -0.51 1.93
CA SER A 33 -9.82 -0.45 2.86
C SER A 33 -9.36 -0.03 4.25
N ARG A 34 -8.22 -0.56 4.74
CA ARG A 34 -7.65 -0.14 6.03
C ARG A 34 -7.27 1.34 6.09
N ILE A 35 -6.80 1.93 4.99
CA ILE A 35 -6.50 3.36 4.93
C ILE A 35 -7.81 4.15 4.91
N ARG A 36 -8.75 3.74 4.04
CA ARG A 36 -10.04 4.42 3.91
C ARG A 36 -10.86 4.36 5.18
N GLU A 37 -11.10 3.18 5.74
CA GLU A 37 -11.85 2.97 6.98
C GLU A 37 -11.25 3.80 8.12
N TYR A 38 -9.92 3.89 8.18
CA TYR A 38 -9.22 4.69 9.17
C TYR A 38 -9.44 6.20 9.00
N VAL A 39 -9.38 6.71 7.77
CA VAL A 39 -9.55 8.14 7.50
C VAL A 39 -11.01 8.55 7.53
N SER A 40 -11.92 7.77 6.93
CA SER A 40 -13.37 8.00 6.96
C SER A 40 -13.92 7.99 8.39
N GLY A 41 -13.47 7.07 9.24
CA GLY A 41 -13.87 7.07 10.66
C GLY A 41 -13.37 8.27 11.47
N ARG A 42 -12.49 9.11 10.92
CA ARG A 42 -11.98 10.33 11.57
C ARG A 42 -12.37 11.63 10.87
N LEU A 43 -12.80 11.55 9.62
CA LEU A 43 -13.48 12.67 8.97
C LEU A 43 -14.84 12.82 9.66
N ILE A 44 -15.15 14.01 10.14
CA ILE A 44 -16.50 14.30 10.65
C ILE A 44 -17.45 14.12 9.47
N ASP A 45 -18.39 13.18 9.60
CA ASP A 45 -19.43 12.92 8.60
C ASP A 45 -20.24 14.20 8.38
N GLY A 46 -19.99 14.89 7.26
CA GLY A 46 -20.76 16.05 6.85
C GLY A 46 -19.95 17.09 6.11
N GLU A 47 -19.96 17.00 4.78
CA GLU A 47 -19.72 18.16 3.88
C GLU A 47 -20.57 19.39 4.27
N THR A 48 -21.66 19.17 5.00
CA THR A 48 -22.63 20.17 5.46
C THR A 48 -22.24 20.88 6.77
N SER A 49 -21.30 20.35 7.56
CA SER A 49 -20.91 20.94 8.86
C SER A 49 -19.60 21.72 8.84
N LEU A 50 -18.81 21.63 7.76
CA LEU A 50 -17.52 22.31 7.64
C LEU A 50 -17.68 23.64 6.87
N PRO A 51 -17.03 24.74 7.30
CA PRO A 51 -16.98 25.97 6.53
C PRO A 51 -16.43 25.70 5.12
N LYS A 52 -17.02 26.31 4.08
CA LYS A 52 -16.59 26.11 2.68
C LYS A 52 -15.09 26.33 2.48
N ASP A 53 -14.50 27.24 3.24
CA ASP A 53 -13.07 27.55 3.21
C ASP A 53 -12.17 26.37 3.62
N CYS A 54 -12.69 25.41 4.41
CA CYS A 54 -11.96 24.20 4.80
C CYS A 54 -11.94 23.16 3.68
N LEU A 55 -13.01 23.08 2.88
CA LEU A 55 -13.14 22.14 1.75
C LEU A 55 -12.11 22.42 0.66
N GLU A 56 -11.69 23.68 0.51
CA GLU A 56 -10.72 24.09 -0.50
C GLU A 56 -9.26 23.89 -0.09
N LYS A 57 -8.98 23.66 1.20
CA LYS A 57 -7.62 23.49 1.72
C LYS A 57 -6.98 22.20 1.21
N SER A 58 -5.69 22.29 0.89
CA SER A 58 -4.89 21.17 0.41
C SER A 58 -4.88 19.98 1.39
N TRP A 59 -4.76 20.23 2.69
CA TRP A 59 -4.76 19.17 3.71
C TRP A 59 -6.08 18.38 3.73
N TYR A 60 -7.22 19.06 3.59
CA TYR A 60 -8.53 18.40 3.57
C TYR A 60 -8.73 17.62 2.26
N LYS A 61 -8.30 18.18 1.13
CA LYS A 61 -8.26 17.47 -0.16
C LYS A 61 -7.40 16.19 -0.10
N HIS A 62 -6.30 16.19 0.65
CA HIS A 62 -5.48 14.99 0.84
C HIS A 62 -6.21 13.92 1.68
N LEU A 63 -6.97 14.32 2.71
CA LEU A 63 -7.80 13.39 3.49
C LEU A 63 -8.99 12.85 2.68
N LEU A 64 -9.62 13.70 1.85
CA LEU A 64 -10.63 13.28 0.88
C LEU A 64 -10.06 12.31 -0.16
N TRP A 65 -8.83 12.53 -0.62
CA TRP A 65 -8.14 11.61 -1.51
C TRP A 65 -7.91 10.24 -0.83
N LEU A 66 -7.46 10.23 0.43
CA LEU A 66 -7.24 9.00 1.22
C LEU A 66 -8.53 8.23 1.53
N SER A 67 -9.63 8.94 1.79
CA SER A 67 -10.95 8.32 1.98
C SER A 67 -11.59 7.89 0.66
N GLY A 68 -11.18 8.48 -0.46
CA GLY A 68 -11.68 8.15 -1.81
C GLY A 68 -10.90 7.06 -2.55
N LEU A 69 -9.97 6.34 -1.91
CA LEU A 69 -9.23 5.24 -2.54
C LEU A 69 -10.21 4.17 -3.06
N PRO A 70 -10.03 3.57 -4.26
CA PRO A 70 -11.01 2.65 -4.83
C PRO A 70 -11.08 1.28 -4.15
N ASP A 71 -12.29 0.69 -4.16
CA ASP A 71 -12.61 -0.64 -3.61
C ASP A 71 -12.42 -1.81 -4.56
N LYS A 72 -12.21 -1.53 -5.85
CA LYS A 72 -12.14 -2.57 -6.88
C LYS A 72 -10.89 -2.35 -7.73
N ASP A 73 -10.39 -3.43 -8.33
CA ASP A 73 -9.32 -3.43 -9.34
C ASP A 73 -9.81 -2.81 -10.68
N LYS A 74 -10.73 -1.83 -10.62
CA LYS A 74 -11.03 -1.00 -11.79
C LYS A 74 -9.84 -0.06 -11.96
N ASP A 75 -9.37 0.09 -13.19
CA ASP A 75 -8.22 0.90 -13.53
C ASP A 75 -8.20 2.20 -12.71
N ASP A 76 -7.17 2.34 -11.86
CA ASP A 76 -6.84 3.55 -11.09
C ASP A 76 -6.54 4.76 -12.01
N THR A 77 -6.66 4.60 -13.33
CA THR A 77 -6.74 5.70 -14.30
C THR A 77 -7.89 6.66 -13.99
N THR A 78 -8.87 6.20 -13.21
CA THR A 78 -10.01 6.97 -12.69
C THR A 78 -9.90 7.30 -11.21
N MET A 79 -8.70 7.58 -10.66
CA MET A 79 -8.62 8.59 -9.59
C MET A 79 -8.95 9.97 -10.17
N LYS A 80 -10.20 10.11 -10.61
CA LYS A 80 -10.86 11.33 -11.10
C LYS A 80 -11.56 12.04 -9.94
N ASN A 81 -11.10 11.85 -8.71
CA ASN A 81 -11.73 12.52 -7.57
C ASN A 81 -11.43 14.03 -7.54
N GLY A 82 -10.67 14.57 -8.49
CA GLY A 82 -10.38 16.01 -8.58
C GLY A 82 -9.53 16.55 -7.41
N TYR A 83 -9.13 15.69 -6.48
CA TYR A 83 -8.34 16.03 -5.31
C TYR A 83 -6.85 15.77 -5.53
N ASP A 84 -6.03 16.68 -5.01
CA ASP A 84 -4.57 16.58 -5.09
C ASP A 84 -4.06 15.38 -4.30
N ARG A 85 -3.16 14.61 -4.92
CA ARG A 85 -2.45 13.52 -4.25
C ARG A 85 -1.39 14.12 -3.32
N PRO A 86 -1.21 13.60 -2.11
CA PRO A 86 -0.08 14.00 -1.27
C PRO A 86 1.26 13.79 -1.99
N GLY A 87 2.19 14.74 -1.83
CA GLY A 87 3.54 14.70 -2.40
C GLY A 87 4.48 13.70 -1.72
N GLU A 88 3.96 12.84 -0.85
CA GLU A 88 4.71 11.89 -0.04
C GLU A 88 5.25 10.71 -0.85
N THR A 89 6.41 10.19 -0.45
CA THR A 89 7.07 9.05 -1.12
C THR A 89 6.18 7.81 -1.15
N TRP A 90 5.47 7.51 -0.05
CA TRP A 90 4.56 6.35 0.02
C TRP A 90 3.40 6.48 -0.98
N ALA A 91 2.91 7.70 -1.26
CA ALA A 91 1.82 7.96 -2.19
C ALA A 91 2.26 7.77 -3.65
N TRP A 92 3.54 8.05 -3.93
CA TRP A 92 4.17 7.70 -5.20
C TRP A 92 4.29 6.19 -5.38
N PHE A 93 4.82 5.48 -4.38
CA PHE A 93 4.92 4.01 -4.42
C PHE A 93 3.56 3.35 -4.57
N TYR A 94 2.55 3.82 -3.84
CA TYR A 94 1.18 3.36 -3.97
C TYR A 94 0.68 3.48 -5.43
N LYS A 95 0.85 4.65 -6.05
CA LYS A 95 0.42 4.91 -7.42
C LYS A 95 1.15 4.02 -8.42
N VAL A 96 2.47 3.90 -8.31
CA VAL A 96 3.25 3.14 -9.29
C VAL A 96 2.98 1.63 -9.12
N TRP A 97 3.07 1.12 -7.89
CA TRP A 97 3.13 -0.31 -7.63
C TRP A 97 1.76 -0.98 -7.57
N TYR A 98 0.80 -0.34 -6.88
CA TYR A 98 -0.51 -0.96 -6.59
C TYR A 98 -1.62 -0.48 -7.52
N SER A 99 -1.52 0.74 -8.05
CA SER A 99 -2.58 1.30 -8.89
C SER A 99 -2.66 0.64 -10.27
N ARG A 100 -1.51 0.24 -10.83
CA ARG A 100 -1.42 -0.43 -12.13
C ARG A 100 -1.41 -1.94 -12.06
N ASN A 101 -1.74 -2.51 -10.90
CA ASN A 101 -1.61 -3.96 -10.64
C ASN A 101 -0.21 -4.52 -10.93
N LEU A 102 0.85 -3.68 -10.86
CA LEU A 102 2.21 -4.10 -11.21
C LEU A 102 2.73 -5.19 -10.28
N ASP A 103 2.36 -5.14 -9.00
CA ASP A 103 2.68 -6.21 -8.05
C ASP A 103 2.05 -7.56 -8.44
N LYS A 104 0.92 -7.59 -9.17
CA LYS A 104 0.24 -8.83 -9.62
C LYS A 104 0.98 -9.39 -10.80
N TRP A 105 1.25 -8.53 -11.78
CA TRP A 105 2.06 -8.84 -12.94
C TRP A 105 3.43 -9.37 -12.53
N TRP A 106 4.09 -8.69 -11.61
CA TRP A 106 5.41 -9.08 -11.12
C TRP A 106 5.39 -10.44 -10.42
N VAL A 107 4.47 -10.66 -9.47
CA VAL A 107 4.36 -11.96 -8.78
C VAL A 107 3.91 -13.06 -9.73
N SER A 108 3.10 -12.77 -10.75
CA SER A 108 2.72 -13.74 -11.79
C SER A 108 3.91 -14.15 -12.65
N ILE A 109 4.75 -13.18 -13.05
CA ILE A 109 6.01 -13.46 -13.77
C ILE A 109 6.93 -14.33 -12.90
N VAL A 110 7.10 -13.97 -11.61
CA VAL A 110 7.89 -14.76 -10.66
C VAL A 110 7.33 -16.18 -10.49
N THR A 111 6.01 -16.33 -10.39
CA THR A 111 5.33 -17.62 -10.28
C THR A 111 5.55 -18.48 -11.54
N ALA A 112 5.48 -17.88 -12.73
CA ALA A 112 5.75 -18.55 -13.99
C ALA A 112 7.22 -19.02 -14.07
N LEU A 113 8.17 -18.20 -13.62
CA LEU A 113 9.58 -18.57 -13.54
C LEU A 113 9.81 -19.73 -12.57
N ILE A 114 9.22 -19.70 -11.37
CA ILE A 114 9.31 -20.83 -10.41
C ILE A 114 8.72 -22.10 -11.02
N SER A 115 7.59 -21.99 -11.73
CA SER A 115 6.96 -23.13 -12.40
C SER A 115 7.87 -23.74 -13.47
N ALA A 116 8.52 -22.89 -14.26
CA ALA A 116 9.50 -23.32 -15.26
C ALA A 116 10.70 -24.02 -14.61
N LEU A 117 11.20 -23.50 -13.48
CA LEU A 117 12.26 -24.15 -12.71
C LEU A 117 11.80 -25.52 -12.19
N ILE A 118 10.62 -25.64 -11.60
CA ILE A 118 10.07 -26.94 -11.15
C ILE A 118 10.01 -27.93 -12.32
N PHE A 119 9.52 -27.49 -13.48
CA PHE A 119 9.40 -28.33 -14.66
C PHE A 119 10.76 -28.83 -15.15
N ILE A 120 11.74 -27.95 -15.30
CA ILE A 120 13.09 -28.29 -15.75
C ILE A 120 13.78 -29.23 -14.74
N GLY A 121 13.66 -28.96 -13.43
CA GLY A 121 14.22 -29.84 -12.39
C GLY A 121 13.60 -31.23 -12.41
N SER A 122 12.29 -31.32 -12.63
CA SER A 122 11.59 -32.60 -12.78
C SER A 122 12.02 -33.33 -14.06
N ALA A 123 12.13 -32.63 -15.19
CA ALA A 123 12.54 -33.20 -16.47
C ALA A 123 13.97 -33.76 -16.44
N GLN A 124 14.88 -33.15 -15.67
CA GLN A 124 16.22 -33.69 -15.43
C GLN A 124 16.20 -34.98 -14.62
N GLU A 125 15.33 -35.11 -13.62
CA GLU A 125 15.30 -36.31 -12.76
C GLU A 125 14.68 -37.52 -13.46
N PHE A 126 13.69 -37.30 -14.32
CA PHE A 126 13.05 -38.35 -15.11
C PHE A 126 13.81 -38.71 -16.40
N ASP A 127 15.00 -38.15 -16.61
CA ASP A 127 15.80 -38.28 -17.84
C ASP A 127 14.98 -37.99 -19.12
N TYR A 128 13.96 -37.15 -18.99
CA TYR A 128 12.96 -36.95 -20.05
C TYR A 128 13.53 -36.14 -21.22
N LEU A 129 14.62 -35.38 -20.99
CA LEU A 129 15.25 -34.51 -21.97
C LEU A 129 16.78 -34.50 -21.80
N ALA A 130 17.47 -35.27 -22.64
CA ALA A 130 18.94 -35.44 -22.62
C ALA A 130 19.73 -34.11 -22.71
N ILE A 131 19.15 -33.07 -23.29
CA ILE A 131 19.77 -31.73 -23.39
C ILE A 131 19.96 -31.10 -22.00
N PHE A 132 19.10 -31.40 -21.01
CA PHE A 132 19.24 -30.81 -19.68
C PHE A 132 20.35 -31.45 -18.87
N GLN A 133 20.66 -32.73 -19.09
CA GLN A 133 21.74 -33.42 -18.37
C GLN A 133 23.11 -32.74 -18.56
N SER A 134 23.38 -32.15 -19.73
CA SER A 134 24.65 -31.45 -20.00
C SER A 134 24.70 -30.04 -19.39
N LEU A 135 23.55 -29.44 -19.06
CA LEU A 135 23.43 -28.10 -18.48
C LEU A 135 23.57 -28.10 -16.95
N PHE A 136 23.25 -29.22 -16.29
CA PHE A 136 23.29 -29.35 -14.83
C PHE A 136 24.71 -29.61 -14.30
N THR A 137 25.54 -28.56 -14.31
CA THR A 137 26.84 -28.53 -13.62
C THR A 137 26.70 -28.11 -12.16
N LYS A 138 27.71 -28.38 -11.32
CA LYS A 138 27.73 -27.92 -9.90
C LYS A 138 27.49 -26.41 -9.77
N SER A 139 28.06 -25.61 -10.67
CA SER A 139 27.87 -24.16 -10.70
C SER A 139 26.44 -23.77 -11.04
N PHE A 140 25.80 -24.49 -11.96
CA PHE A 140 24.40 -24.25 -12.32
C PHE A 140 23.46 -24.50 -11.14
N ILE A 141 23.67 -25.57 -10.37
CA ILE A 141 22.90 -25.87 -9.15
C ILE A 141 23.01 -24.74 -8.11
N HIS A 142 24.20 -24.15 -7.97
CA HIS A 142 24.39 -23.02 -7.07
C HIS A 142 23.58 -21.78 -7.49
N TRP A 143 23.62 -21.41 -8.77
CA TRP A 143 22.81 -20.33 -9.32
C TRP A 143 21.30 -20.63 -9.23
N TRP A 144 20.92 -21.88 -9.43
CA TRP A 144 19.56 -22.36 -9.29
C TRP A 144 19.02 -22.14 -7.87
N PHE A 145 19.80 -22.50 -6.85
CA PHE A 145 19.44 -22.24 -5.45
C PHE A 145 19.22 -20.76 -5.16
N TRP A 146 20.15 -19.89 -5.60
CA TRP A 146 20.00 -18.46 -5.39
C TRP A 146 18.79 -17.88 -6.11
N ALA A 147 18.51 -18.33 -7.34
CA ALA A 147 17.31 -17.94 -8.06
C ALA A 147 16.05 -18.29 -7.26
N ILE A 148 15.95 -19.51 -6.72
CA ILE A 148 14.81 -19.93 -5.88
C ILE A 148 14.70 -19.06 -4.64
N PHE A 149 15.82 -18.82 -3.95
CA PHE A 149 15.85 -18.00 -2.76
C PHE A 149 15.30 -16.58 -3.04
N PHE A 150 15.81 -15.91 -4.08
CA PHE A 150 15.35 -14.57 -4.44
C PHE A 150 13.86 -14.56 -4.83
N LEU A 151 13.40 -15.53 -5.63
CA LEU A 151 12.01 -15.63 -6.07
C LEU A 151 11.05 -15.95 -4.91
N SER A 152 11.52 -16.63 -3.86
CA SER A 152 10.73 -16.94 -2.67
C SER A 152 10.50 -15.74 -1.75
N VAL A 153 11.38 -14.74 -1.79
CA VAL A 153 11.33 -13.55 -0.93
C VAL A 153 10.39 -12.47 -1.48
N VAL A 154 10.10 -12.50 -2.79
CA VAL A 154 9.27 -11.47 -3.47
C VAL A 154 7.89 -11.27 -2.82
N PRO A 155 7.09 -12.31 -2.50
CA PRO A 155 5.80 -12.13 -1.83
C PRO A 155 5.92 -11.40 -0.49
N SER A 156 6.91 -11.79 0.32
CA SER A 156 7.16 -11.21 1.64
C SER A 156 7.55 -9.74 1.54
N LEU A 157 8.39 -9.38 0.57
CA LEU A 157 8.74 -7.99 0.29
C LEU A 157 7.52 -7.17 -0.10
N ASN A 158 6.66 -7.69 -0.98
CA ASN A 158 5.44 -6.97 -1.37
C ASN A 158 4.49 -6.77 -0.18
N VAL A 159 4.29 -7.77 0.67
CA VAL A 159 3.51 -7.64 1.92
C VAL A 159 4.12 -6.56 2.83
N TRP A 160 5.45 -6.56 2.99
CA TRP A 160 6.15 -5.58 3.80
C TRP A 160 5.97 -4.15 3.27
N VAL A 161 6.16 -3.93 1.96
CA VAL A 161 5.92 -2.64 1.32
C VAL A 161 4.47 -2.20 1.47
N GLY A 162 3.51 -3.12 1.30
CA GLY A 162 2.08 -2.84 1.49
C GLY A 162 1.77 -2.35 2.90
N ASN A 163 2.30 -3.03 3.93
CA ASN A 163 2.16 -2.61 5.32
C ASN A 163 2.82 -1.26 5.61
N TRP A 164 4.01 -1.01 5.05
CA TRP A 164 4.69 0.28 5.18
C TRP A 164 3.85 1.42 4.61
N ILE A 165 3.27 1.26 3.41
CA ILE A 165 2.37 2.25 2.81
C ILE A 165 1.17 2.52 3.69
N VAL A 166 0.51 1.48 4.22
CA VAL A 166 -0.64 1.66 5.12
C VAL A 166 -0.24 2.44 6.36
N ARG A 167 0.88 2.07 7.00
CA ARG A 167 1.36 2.77 8.19
C ARG A 167 1.65 4.24 7.90
N SER A 168 2.40 4.53 6.84
CA SER A 168 2.74 5.90 6.47
C SER A 168 1.54 6.73 6.05
N ALA A 169 0.55 6.14 5.37
CA ALA A 169 -0.70 6.84 5.04
C ALA A 169 -1.51 7.19 6.29
N LYS A 170 -1.55 6.29 7.29
CA LYS A 170 -2.21 6.53 8.58
C LYS A 170 -1.50 7.62 9.39
N GLU A 171 -0.18 7.51 9.55
CA GLU A 171 0.65 8.53 10.22
C GLU A 171 0.53 9.90 9.53
N TYR A 172 0.44 9.91 8.20
CA TYR A 172 0.20 11.14 7.44
C TYR A 172 -1.18 11.74 7.72
N ALA A 173 -2.23 10.91 7.71
CA ALA A 173 -3.58 11.36 8.05
C ALA A 173 -3.67 11.90 9.49
N ASP A 174 -3.03 11.22 10.45
CA ASP A 174 -3.01 11.65 11.85
C ASP A 174 -2.34 13.02 12.00
N ARG A 175 -1.19 13.24 11.35
CA ARG A 175 -0.52 14.55 11.33
C ARG A 175 -1.41 15.64 10.76
N LEU A 176 -2.06 15.40 9.63
CA LEU A 176 -2.97 16.38 9.03
C LEU A 176 -4.17 16.69 9.92
N ILE A 177 -4.71 15.69 10.61
CA ILE A 177 -5.84 15.86 11.51
C ILE A 177 -5.40 16.62 12.77
N GLU A 178 -4.28 16.25 13.39
CA GLU A 178 -3.74 16.91 14.59
C GLU A 178 -3.38 18.37 14.33
N ASP A 179 -2.57 18.65 13.29
CA ASP A 179 -2.10 19.99 12.95
C ASP A 179 -3.27 20.96 12.67
N HIS A 180 -4.38 20.45 12.12
CA HIS A 180 -5.51 21.27 11.68
C HIS A 180 -6.74 21.20 12.58
N THR A 181 -6.87 20.20 13.47
CA THR A 181 -7.83 20.26 14.59
C THR A 181 -7.35 21.21 15.68
N VAL A 182 -6.05 21.23 15.97
CA VAL A 182 -5.44 22.21 16.88
C VAL A 182 -5.59 23.64 16.33
N GLY A 183 -5.50 23.82 15.00
CA GLY A 183 -5.73 25.12 14.35
C GLY A 183 -7.20 25.55 14.22
N MET A 184 -8.17 24.62 14.27
CA MET A 184 -9.61 24.95 14.18
C MET A 184 -10.25 25.27 15.54
N VAL A 185 -9.63 24.91 16.65
CA VAL A 185 -10.11 25.31 17.99
C VAL A 185 -9.75 26.77 18.31
N THR A 186 -8.79 27.37 17.59
CA THR A 186 -8.22 28.67 17.95
C THR A 186 -8.89 29.94 17.41
N PRO A 187 -9.74 29.98 16.36
CA PRO A 187 -10.39 31.24 16.00
C PRO A 187 -11.65 31.53 16.84
N ALA A 188 -12.33 30.50 17.34
CA ALA A 188 -13.58 30.69 18.09
C ALA A 188 -13.34 31.03 19.58
N ALA A 189 -12.30 30.46 20.19
CA ALA A 189 -11.94 30.75 21.57
C ALA A 189 -11.36 32.17 21.74
N GLU A 190 -10.56 32.63 20.79
CA GLU A 190 -9.92 33.95 20.84
C GLU A 190 -10.92 35.10 20.57
N VAL A 191 -11.91 34.88 19.69
CA VAL A 191 -13.00 35.84 19.45
C VAL A 191 -13.95 35.94 20.64
N LYS A 192 -14.25 34.81 21.33
CA LYS A 192 -15.07 34.83 22.56
C LYS A 192 -14.35 35.52 23.72
N PHE A 193 -13.03 35.33 23.85
CA PHE A 193 -12.25 35.95 24.92
C PHE A 193 -12.15 37.47 24.72
N GLN A 194 -11.92 37.94 23.48
CA GLN A 194 -11.90 39.37 23.16
C GLN A 194 -13.27 40.06 23.27
N LEU A 195 -14.37 39.35 23.01
CA LEU A 195 -15.72 39.89 23.21
C LEU A 195 -16.11 40.00 24.70
N SER A 196 -15.54 39.16 25.59
CA SER A 196 -15.78 39.26 27.04
C SER A 196 -15.00 40.39 27.72
N LEU A 197 -13.97 40.92 27.06
CA LEU A 197 -13.10 41.97 27.59
C LEU A 197 -13.47 43.38 27.12
N LYS A 198 -14.54 43.55 26.32
CA LYS A 198 -15.06 44.90 26.06
C LYS A 198 -15.81 45.37 27.30
N PRO A 199 -15.32 46.40 28.03
CA PRO A 199 -16.05 46.97 29.14
C PRO A 199 -17.38 47.51 28.63
N ASN A 200 -18.46 47.10 29.29
CA ASN A 200 -19.81 47.61 29.07
C ASN A 200 -19.77 49.12 29.30
N LYS A 201 -19.82 49.92 28.23
CA LYS A 201 -20.02 51.37 28.36
C LYS A 201 -21.45 51.56 28.87
N THR A 202 -21.59 51.66 30.18
CA THR A 202 -22.78 52.20 30.83
C THR A 202 -23.00 53.61 30.30
N THR A 203 -24.01 53.75 29.46
CA THR A 203 -24.59 55.01 29.04
C THR A 203 -25.22 55.67 30.27
N PRO A 204 -24.82 56.90 30.67
CA PRO A 204 -25.56 57.64 31.68
C PRO A 204 -26.84 58.17 31.04
N GLY A 205 -27.98 57.66 31.50
CA GLY A 205 -29.30 58.19 31.17
C GLY A 205 -29.49 59.55 31.83
N GLN A 206 -29.89 60.51 30.99
CA GLN A 206 -30.50 61.77 31.36
C GLN A 206 -31.83 61.48 32.06
N ASP A 207 -32.02 61.99 33.27
CA ASP A 207 -33.02 63.01 33.62
C ASP A 207 -32.79 63.50 35.06
#